data_AF-A0AAV0RU98-F1
#
_entry.id   AF-A0AAV0RU98-F1
#
_cell.length_a   1.000
_cell.length_b   1.000
_cell.length_c   1.000
_cell.angle_alpha   90.00
_cell.angle_beta   90.00
_cell.angle_gamma   90.00
#
_symmetry.space_group_name_H-M   'P 1'
#
loop_
_entity.id
_entity.type
_entity.pdbx_description
1 polymer ?
#
loop_
_entity_poly.entity_id
_entity_poly.type
_entity_poly.pdbx_seq_one_letter_code
_entity_poly.pdbx_strand_id
1 'polypeptide(L)'
;MEDDFDLPTAGDDMMNEDLDLGDDAPALKVGEEKEIGSQGLKKKLVKAGEGWDTPDNGDEVEVHYTGTLLDGTKFDSSRDRGTPFKFTLGQGQVIKGWDVGIKTMKKGENAVFTIPADLAYGASGSPPTIPPNATLQFDVELLSWSSVKDICKDGGIFKKIVVEGEKWENPKDLDEVFVKYEVQLENGTFVAKSDGVEFTVQEGHFCPALAKAVKTMKKGEKVVLTVKPQYGFGESGKSASADGGAVPPNATLQITLELVSWKTVSSVTDDKKVIKKIVKEGEGYEKPNDGSVVQLKLIGKLQDGTVFLKKGHEDGQLFEFKTDEEQVIDGLDRAVMTMKKGEVALLTIAPEYAFGTSESKQDLSVVPPNSTLHYEVELVSFVKEKESWDMNTQEKIEAAGKKKEEGNVLFKAGKYVRASKRYEKAVKFVEYDTSFSDEEKKQSKALKVACNLNDAACKLKLKDYKAAEKLCSKVLEMDSRNVKALYRRAQAYIQLADLELAEFDIKKALEIDPNNRDVKLEYRTLKEKMREYNKKDAKFYGNMFAKMNKMGPLDSNKEVPMSVDSKA
;
A
#
# COMPACT_ATOMS: atom_id res chain seq x y z
N MET A 1 34.88 -16.13 28.71
CA MET A 1 35.00 -14.78 28.12
C MET A 1 33.89 -14.69 27.09
N GLU A 2 32.61 -14.75 27.45
CA GLU A 2 31.92 -13.94 28.47
C GLU A 2 32.36 -12.49 28.39
N ASP A 3 31.61 -11.71 27.61
CA ASP A 3 31.49 -10.27 27.80
C ASP A 3 30.04 -9.99 28.19
N ASP A 4 29.84 -10.00 29.50
CA ASP A 4 28.73 -9.36 30.20
C ASP A 4 28.80 -7.85 29.96
N PHE A 5 27.68 -7.28 29.50
CA PHE A 5 27.45 -5.85 29.64
C PHE A 5 26.07 -5.65 30.28
N ASP A 6 26.12 -5.48 31.59
CA ASP A 6 24.99 -5.24 32.47
C ASP A 6 24.93 -3.74 32.81
N LEU A 7 23.72 -3.15 32.90
CA LEU A 7 23.36 -1.87 33.56
C LEU A 7 21.94 -1.41 33.10
N PRO A 8 21.14 -0.72 33.94
CA PRO A 8 20.49 -1.17 35.18
C PRO A 8 18.93 -1.02 35.12
N THR A 9 18.25 -1.57 36.12
CA THR A 9 16.80 -1.53 36.34
C THR A 9 16.28 -0.25 37.02
N ALA A 10 14.98 -0.03 36.78
CA ALA A 10 13.96 0.63 37.61
C ALA A 10 13.48 2.03 37.17
N GLY A 11 12.21 2.04 36.75
CA GLY A 11 11.36 3.19 36.55
C GLY A 11 9.96 2.67 36.21
N ASP A 12 9.18 2.36 37.25
CA ASP A 12 7.76 2.04 37.18
C ASP A 12 7.00 3.08 36.36
N ASP A 13 6.12 2.64 35.46
CA ASP A 13 4.71 3.03 35.49
C ASP A 13 3.89 2.35 34.36
N MET A 14 2.88 1.60 34.79
CA MET A 14 1.61 1.34 34.10
C MET A 14 1.67 0.59 32.75
N MET A 15 1.97 -0.71 32.77
CA MET A 15 1.52 -1.60 31.69
C MET A 15 0.05 -1.97 31.91
N ASN A 16 -0.81 -1.53 30.98
CA ASN A 16 -2.11 -2.16 30.73
C ASN A 16 -1.84 -3.61 30.34
N GLU A 17 -2.13 -4.55 31.24
CA GLU A 17 -2.29 -5.96 30.87
C GLU A 17 -3.62 -6.09 30.11
N ASP A 18 -3.55 -5.97 28.79
CA ASP A 18 -4.52 -6.60 27.90
C ASP A 18 -4.46 -8.11 28.18
N LEU A 19 -5.37 -8.59 29.03
CA LEU A 19 -5.61 -10.01 29.28
C LEU A 19 -6.07 -10.67 27.97
N ASP A 20 -5.10 -11.19 27.23
CA ASP A 20 -5.29 -12.10 26.09
C ASP A 20 -5.85 -13.43 26.62
N LEU A 21 -7.17 -13.54 26.68
CA LEU A 21 -7.88 -14.78 26.98
C LEU A 21 -7.84 -15.66 25.72
N GLY A 22 -6.84 -16.54 25.66
CA GLY A 22 -6.67 -17.52 24.58
C GLY A 22 -7.92 -18.32 24.25
N ASP A 23 -8.17 -18.46 22.95
CA ASP A 23 -9.39 -18.92 22.27
C ASP A 23 -9.63 -20.45 22.31
N ASP A 24 -9.05 -21.19 23.28
CA ASP A 24 -9.05 -22.67 23.28
C ASP A 24 -9.68 -23.32 24.53
N ALA A 25 -10.37 -22.56 25.39
CA ALA A 25 -11.10 -23.13 26.51
C ALA A 25 -12.52 -23.58 26.09
N PRO A 26 -12.97 -24.81 26.44
CA PRO A 26 -14.31 -25.27 26.09
C PRO A 26 -15.38 -24.35 26.68
N ALA A 27 -16.40 -24.03 25.88
CA ALA A 27 -17.52 -23.19 26.28
C ALA A 27 -18.25 -23.78 27.50
N LEU A 28 -18.53 -22.93 28.50
CA LEU A 28 -19.19 -23.30 29.75
C LEU A 28 -20.59 -23.87 29.47
N LYS A 29 -20.94 -25.04 30.03
CA LYS A 29 -22.28 -25.62 29.86
C LYS A 29 -23.25 -25.12 30.92
N VAL A 30 -24.55 -25.16 30.61
CA VAL A 30 -25.60 -24.77 31.55
C VAL A 30 -25.51 -25.63 32.82
N GLY A 31 -25.47 -24.96 33.98
CA GLY A 31 -25.30 -25.56 35.30
C GLY A 31 -23.85 -25.64 35.79
N GLU A 32 -22.85 -25.50 34.90
CA GLU A 32 -21.43 -25.51 35.27
C GLU A 32 -21.01 -24.15 35.87
N GLU A 33 -20.12 -24.23 36.85
CA GLU A 33 -19.47 -23.07 37.48
C GLU A 33 -17.97 -23.10 37.18
N LYS A 34 -17.41 -21.95 36.81
CA LYS A 34 -16.00 -21.78 36.51
C LYS A 34 -15.48 -20.47 37.10
N GLU A 35 -14.23 -20.48 37.52
CA GLU A 35 -13.53 -19.26 37.93
C GLU A 35 -13.10 -18.43 36.71
N ILE A 36 -13.33 -17.13 36.77
CA ILE A 36 -12.94 -16.14 35.76
C ILE A 36 -11.77 -15.33 36.32
N GLY A 37 -10.65 -15.35 35.60
CA GLY A 37 -9.40 -14.74 36.06
C GLY A 37 -8.76 -15.52 37.22
N SER A 38 -7.95 -14.83 38.02
CA SER A 38 -7.18 -15.40 39.15
C SER A 38 -7.60 -14.84 40.52
N GLN A 39 -8.64 -13.99 40.55
CA GLN A 39 -9.04 -13.21 41.71
C GLN A 39 -10.28 -13.78 42.43
N GLY A 40 -10.63 -15.05 42.19
CA GLY A 40 -11.73 -15.73 42.89
C GLY A 40 -13.13 -15.43 42.38
N LEU A 41 -13.29 -14.68 41.27
CA LEU A 41 -14.59 -14.45 40.64
C LEU A 41 -15.11 -15.76 40.02
N LYS A 42 -16.28 -16.23 40.42
CA LYS A 42 -16.89 -17.43 39.82
C LYS A 42 -18.12 -17.07 39.00
N LYS A 43 -18.27 -17.72 37.86
CA LYS A 43 -19.45 -17.63 36.99
C LYS A 43 -20.08 -19.00 36.84
N LYS A 44 -21.38 -19.08 37.14
CA LYS A 44 -22.22 -20.24 36.87
C LYS A 44 -23.21 -19.92 35.77
N LEU A 45 -23.17 -20.67 34.67
CA LEU A 45 -24.10 -20.46 33.57
C LEU A 45 -25.49 -21.00 33.93
N VAL A 46 -26.52 -20.16 33.85
CA VAL A 46 -27.92 -20.56 34.08
C VAL A 46 -28.67 -20.73 32.77
N LYS A 47 -28.43 -19.85 31.81
CA LYS A 47 -29.01 -19.92 30.46
C LYS A 47 -27.97 -19.47 29.46
N ALA A 48 -27.73 -20.28 28.42
CA ALA A 48 -26.84 -19.92 27.32
C ALA A 48 -27.39 -18.72 26.55
N GLY A 49 -26.49 -17.80 26.17
CA GLY A 49 -26.80 -16.72 25.24
C GLY A 49 -26.74 -17.16 23.78
N GLU A 50 -27.08 -16.23 22.90
CA GLU A 50 -27.06 -16.36 21.45
C GLU A 50 -25.77 -15.78 20.86
N GLY A 51 -25.32 -16.33 19.73
CA GLY A 51 -24.14 -15.84 19.01
C GLY A 51 -22.81 -16.25 19.66
N TRP A 52 -21.75 -15.60 19.17
CA TRP A 52 -20.37 -15.80 19.63
C TRP A 52 -19.77 -14.53 20.25
N ASP A 53 -20.33 -13.36 19.94
CA ASP A 53 -19.87 -12.07 20.45
C ASP A 53 -20.16 -11.85 21.94
N THR A 54 -19.31 -11.04 22.54
CA THR A 54 -19.40 -10.53 23.92
C THR A 54 -19.12 -9.02 23.92
N PRO A 55 -19.63 -8.24 24.89
CA PRO A 55 -19.39 -6.81 24.94
C PRO A 55 -17.92 -6.50 25.28
N ASP A 56 -17.40 -5.40 24.75
CA ASP A 56 -16.04 -4.92 25.01
C ASP A 56 -16.01 -3.73 25.98
N ASN A 57 -14.81 -3.41 26.48
CA ASN A 57 -14.61 -2.21 27.31
C ASN A 57 -15.01 -0.96 26.51
N GLY A 58 -15.86 -0.12 27.11
CA GLY A 58 -16.45 1.05 26.48
C GLY A 58 -17.88 0.84 25.98
N ASP A 59 -18.32 -0.40 25.77
CA ASP A 59 -19.67 -0.67 25.29
C ASP A 59 -20.73 -0.30 26.33
N GLU A 60 -21.89 0.18 25.85
CA GLU A 60 -23.04 0.45 26.70
C GLU A 60 -23.86 -0.84 26.81
N VAL A 61 -23.79 -1.50 27.96
CA VAL A 61 -24.47 -2.76 28.22
C VAL A 61 -25.80 -2.53 28.94
N GLU A 62 -26.79 -3.37 28.65
CA GLU A 62 -28.11 -3.36 29.28
C GLU A 62 -28.38 -4.72 29.93
N VAL A 63 -28.56 -4.73 31.25
CA VAL A 63 -28.70 -5.96 32.04
C VAL A 63 -29.92 -5.95 32.95
N HIS A 64 -30.48 -7.13 33.19
CA HIS A 64 -31.28 -7.38 34.38
C HIS A 64 -30.46 -8.10 35.45
N TYR A 65 -30.69 -7.79 36.72
CA TYR A 65 -29.97 -8.46 37.81
C TYR A 65 -30.76 -8.53 39.11
N THR A 66 -30.32 -9.47 39.96
CA THR A 66 -30.69 -9.58 41.38
C THR A 66 -29.41 -9.83 42.18
N GLY A 67 -29.12 -8.96 43.15
CA GLY A 67 -27.98 -9.07 44.07
C GLY A 67 -28.40 -9.57 45.47
N THR A 68 -27.74 -10.63 45.94
CA THR A 68 -27.96 -11.25 47.25
C THR A 68 -26.67 -11.47 48.01
N LEU A 69 -26.73 -11.47 49.34
CA LEU A 69 -25.69 -12.02 50.20
C LEU A 69 -25.70 -13.56 50.11
N LEU A 70 -24.64 -14.22 50.60
CA LEU A 70 -24.54 -15.69 50.59
C LEU A 70 -25.62 -16.38 51.45
N ASP A 71 -26.21 -15.68 52.41
CA ASP A 71 -27.34 -16.17 53.20
C ASP A 71 -28.69 -16.06 52.46
N GLY A 72 -28.70 -15.54 51.23
CA GLY A 72 -29.88 -15.33 50.40
C GLY A 72 -30.56 -13.97 50.61
N THR A 73 -30.06 -13.12 51.51
CA THR A 73 -30.63 -11.79 51.73
C THR A 73 -30.44 -10.93 50.49
N LYS A 74 -31.55 -10.60 49.81
CA LYS A 74 -31.57 -9.71 48.65
C LYS A 74 -31.35 -8.27 49.10
N PHE A 75 -30.35 -7.60 48.53
CA PHE A 75 -30.05 -6.19 48.81
C PHE A 75 -30.39 -5.28 47.63
N ASP A 76 -30.43 -5.78 46.39
CA ASP A 76 -30.76 -4.99 45.21
C ASP A 76 -31.30 -5.86 44.05
N SER A 77 -32.17 -5.30 43.21
CA SER A 77 -32.75 -5.99 42.04
C SER A 77 -33.32 -5.00 41.03
N SER A 78 -32.84 -5.06 39.79
CA SER A 78 -33.44 -4.30 38.69
C SER A 78 -34.75 -4.93 38.21
N ARG A 79 -34.93 -6.23 38.43
CA ARG A 79 -36.17 -6.96 38.11
C ARG A 79 -37.33 -6.46 38.97
N ASP A 80 -37.07 -6.16 40.25
CA ASP A 80 -38.07 -5.61 41.18
C ASP A 80 -38.50 -4.18 40.80
N ARG A 81 -37.60 -3.42 40.17
CA ARG A 81 -37.88 -2.07 39.64
C ARG A 81 -38.60 -2.09 38.29
N GLY A 82 -38.61 -3.24 37.60
CA GLY A 82 -39.20 -3.39 36.28
C GLY A 82 -38.45 -2.68 35.14
N THR A 83 -37.26 -2.11 35.41
CA THR A 83 -36.45 -1.40 34.41
C THR A 83 -35.04 -2.01 34.36
N PRO A 84 -34.52 -2.32 33.15
CA PRO A 84 -33.14 -2.74 33.00
C PRO A 84 -32.15 -1.68 33.47
N PHE A 85 -30.95 -2.13 33.85
CA PHE A 85 -29.86 -1.25 34.24
C PHE A 85 -28.87 -1.09 33.09
N LYS A 86 -28.51 0.15 32.77
CA LYS A 86 -27.57 0.51 31.69
C LYS A 86 -26.33 1.14 32.27
N PHE A 87 -25.16 0.70 31.81
CA PHE A 87 -23.88 1.29 32.20
C PHE A 87 -22.82 1.06 31.11
N THR A 88 -21.71 1.79 31.20
CA THR A 88 -20.56 1.64 30.30
C THR A 88 -19.57 0.63 30.88
N LEU A 89 -19.34 -0.47 30.16
CA LEU A 89 -18.50 -1.57 30.62
C LEU A 89 -17.02 -1.17 30.71
N GLY A 90 -16.34 -1.56 31.79
CA GLY A 90 -14.89 -1.37 31.95
C GLY A 90 -14.45 0.05 32.31
N GLN A 91 -15.40 0.93 32.66
CA GLN A 91 -15.12 2.32 33.06
C GLN A 91 -15.23 2.54 34.59
N GLY A 92 -15.36 1.47 35.37
CA GLY A 92 -15.48 1.56 36.84
C GLY A 92 -16.79 2.20 37.32
N GLN A 93 -17.84 2.20 36.49
CA GLN A 93 -19.19 2.64 36.87
C GLN A 93 -19.89 1.63 37.79
N VAL A 94 -19.39 0.40 37.84
CA VAL A 94 -19.89 -0.73 38.63
C VAL A 94 -18.74 -1.38 39.39
N ILE A 95 -19.05 -2.35 40.25
CA ILE A 95 -18.03 -3.13 40.97
C ILE A 95 -17.11 -3.88 39.98
N LYS A 96 -15.83 -4.06 40.34
CA LYS A 96 -14.82 -4.69 39.47
C LYS A 96 -15.24 -6.07 38.96
N GLY A 97 -15.92 -6.85 39.81
CA GLY A 97 -16.42 -8.17 39.43
C GLY A 97 -17.46 -8.15 38.31
N TRP A 98 -18.23 -7.07 38.18
CA TRP A 98 -19.15 -6.88 37.06
C TRP A 98 -18.42 -6.54 35.76
N ASP A 99 -17.45 -5.61 35.82
CA ASP A 99 -16.65 -5.24 34.65
C ASP A 99 -15.94 -6.47 34.04
N VAL A 100 -15.39 -7.34 34.89
CA VAL A 100 -14.75 -8.59 34.45
C VAL A 100 -15.79 -9.65 34.02
N GLY A 101 -16.85 -9.84 34.80
CA GLY A 101 -17.81 -10.92 34.59
C GLY A 101 -18.69 -10.72 33.35
N ILE A 102 -19.26 -9.52 33.18
CA ILE A 102 -20.22 -9.22 32.09
C ILE A 102 -19.52 -9.22 30.73
N LYS A 103 -18.23 -8.88 30.67
CA LYS A 103 -17.39 -9.02 29.47
C LYS A 103 -17.34 -10.45 28.93
N THR A 104 -17.62 -11.46 29.76
CA THR A 104 -17.64 -12.88 29.33
C THR A 104 -19.01 -13.38 28.90
N MET A 105 -20.06 -12.54 28.95
CA MET A 105 -21.43 -12.96 28.68
C MET A 105 -21.81 -12.74 27.23
N LYS A 106 -22.57 -13.69 26.68
CA LYS A 106 -23.20 -13.58 25.37
C LYS A 106 -24.56 -12.88 25.46
N LYS A 107 -25.08 -12.40 24.33
CA LYS A 107 -26.41 -11.77 24.26
C LYS A 107 -27.49 -12.73 24.74
N GLY A 108 -28.36 -12.31 25.65
CA GLY A 108 -29.44 -13.12 26.23
C GLY A 108 -28.98 -14.17 27.24
N GLU A 109 -27.69 -14.23 27.56
CA GLU A 109 -27.14 -15.13 28.56
C GLU A 109 -27.62 -14.74 29.96
N ASN A 110 -27.94 -15.74 30.78
CA ASN A 110 -28.12 -15.56 32.22
C ASN A 110 -27.05 -16.35 32.97
N ALA A 111 -26.36 -15.68 33.90
CA ALA A 111 -25.31 -16.27 34.71
C ALA A 111 -25.36 -15.75 36.14
N VAL A 112 -24.99 -16.62 37.08
CA VAL A 112 -24.79 -16.26 38.48
C VAL A 112 -23.32 -16.02 38.75
N PHE A 113 -22.98 -14.82 39.19
CA PHE A 113 -21.63 -14.45 39.59
C PHE A 113 -21.48 -14.50 41.11
N THR A 114 -20.47 -15.21 41.60
CA THR A 114 -20.03 -15.16 43.00
C THR A 114 -18.78 -14.29 43.06
N ILE A 115 -18.90 -13.13 43.71
CA ILE A 115 -17.92 -12.04 43.66
C ILE A 115 -17.29 -11.86 45.05
N PRO A 116 -15.99 -12.16 45.23
CA PRO A 116 -15.27 -11.89 46.46
C PRO A 116 -15.25 -10.40 46.81
N ALA A 117 -15.06 -10.09 48.10
CA ALA A 117 -15.09 -8.72 48.60
C ALA A 117 -14.13 -7.78 47.85
N ASP A 118 -12.93 -8.24 47.49
CA ASP A 118 -11.90 -7.44 46.79
C ASP A 118 -12.33 -6.98 45.38
N LEU A 119 -13.28 -7.71 44.77
CA LEU A 119 -13.89 -7.37 43.49
C LEU A 119 -15.27 -6.72 43.64
N ALA A 120 -15.72 -6.51 44.87
CA ALA A 120 -16.99 -5.89 45.26
C ALA A 120 -16.75 -4.59 46.05
N TYR A 121 -17.14 -4.55 47.32
CA TYR A 121 -17.06 -3.34 48.19
C TYR A 121 -15.95 -3.41 49.25
N GLY A 122 -15.10 -4.45 49.23
CA GLY A 122 -13.94 -4.61 50.09
C GLY A 122 -14.23 -4.54 51.59
N ALA A 123 -13.23 -4.13 52.37
CA ALA A 123 -13.30 -4.02 53.83
C ALA A 123 -14.27 -2.93 54.33
N SER A 124 -14.67 -1.99 53.47
CA SER A 124 -15.63 -0.94 53.84
C SER A 124 -17.09 -1.41 53.74
N GLY A 125 -17.38 -2.37 52.86
CA GLY A 125 -18.76 -2.73 52.53
C GLY A 125 -19.53 -1.56 51.92
N SER A 126 -20.87 -1.63 51.97
CA SER A 126 -21.78 -0.53 51.65
C SER A 126 -22.92 -0.50 52.68
N PRO A 127 -22.66 0.07 53.87
CA PRO A 127 -23.65 0.10 54.95
C PRO A 127 -24.92 0.89 54.56
N PRO A 128 -26.11 0.50 55.07
CA PRO A 128 -26.35 -0.57 56.04
C PRO A 128 -26.59 -1.96 55.40
N THR A 129 -26.63 -2.06 54.07
CA THR A 129 -27.12 -3.26 53.37
C THR A 129 -26.02 -4.28 53.08
N ILE A 130 -24.79 -3.84 52.80
CA ILE A 130 -23.67 -4.71 52.47
C ILE A 130 -22.61 -4.60 53.58
N PRO A 131 -22.35 -5.67 54.35
CA PRO A 131 -21.37 -5.62 55.42
C PRO A 131 -19.92 -5.58 54.88
N PRO A 132 -18.96 -5.15 55.71
CA PRO A 132 -17.52 -5.30 55.44
C PRO A 132 -17.13 -6.71 55.00
N ASN A 133 -16.24 -6.81 54.01
CA ASN A 133 -15.67 -8.07 53.50
C ASN A 133 -16.73 -9.09 53.02
N ALA A 134 -17.89 -8.62 52.56
CA ALA A 134 -18.95 -9.49 52.06
C ALA A 134 -18.63 -10.07 50.67
N THR A 135 -18.79 -11.39 50.52
CA THR A 135 -18.92 -12.03 49.22
C THR A 135 -20.36 -11.87 48.73
N LEU A 136 -20.52 -11.43 47.48
CA LEU A 136 -21.82 -11.17 46.89
C LEU A 136 -22.17 -12.22 45.83
N GLN A 137 -23.46 -12.48 45.67
CA GLN A 137 -23.99 -13.30 44.59
C GLN A 137 -24.90 -12.44 43.71
N PHE A 138 -24.69 -12.48 42.40
CA PHE A 138 -25.50 -11.75 41.43
C PHE A 138 -26.02 -12.69 40.34
N ASP A 139 -27.34 -12.83 40.22
CA ASP A 139 -28.00 -13.37 39.03
C ASP A 139 -28.10 -12.23 38.02
N VAL A 140 -27.40 -12.33 36.89
CA VAL A 140 -27.33 -11.31 35.84
C VAL A 140 -27.77 -11.90 34.52
N GLU A 141 -28.61 -11.15 33.80
CA GLU A 141 -29.03 -11.44 32.43
C GLU A 141 -28.60 -10.30 31.51
N LEU A 142 -27.76 -10.60 30.52
CA LEU A 142 -27.29 -9.62 29.53
C LEU A 142 -28.34 -9.50 28.42
N LEU A 143 -29.10 -8.41 28.40
CA LEU A 143 -30.18 -8.22 27.44
C LEU A 143 -29.64 -7.81 26.07
N SER A 144 -28.79 -6.78 26.05
CA SER A 144 -28.14 -6.28 24.84
C SER A 144 -26.96 -5.38 25.18
N TRP A 145 -26.19 -4.97 24.18
CA TRP A 145 -25.24 -3.87 24.28
C TRP A 145 -25.23 -3.07 22.98
N SER A 146 -24.75 -1.83 23.06
CA SER A 146 -24.41 -1.01 21.91
C SER A 146 -22.91 -0.79 21.89
N SER A 147 -22.23 -1.15 20.79
CA SER A 147 -20.80 -0.95 20.71
C SER A 147 -20.44 0.53 20.62
N VAL A 148 -19.62 1.00 21.56
CA VAL A 148 -19.15 2.39 21.63
C VAL A 148 -17.63 2.40 21.54
N LYS A 149 -17.11 2.88 20.42
CA LYS A 149 -15.67 2.86 20.15
C LYS A 149 -15.10 4.27 20.20
N ASP A 150 -14.06 4.48 20.99
CA ASP A 150 -13.19 5.64 20.81
C ASP A 150 -12.34 5.43 19.56
N ILE A 151 -12.76 6.03 18.45
CA ILE A 151 -12.11 5.80 17.15
C ILE A 151 -10.78 6.55 17.00
N CYS A 152 -10.47 7.48 17.92
CA CYS A 152 -9.21 8.22 17.91
C CYS A 152 -8.26 7.78 19.03
N LYS A 153 -8.73 7.01 20.01
CA LYS A 153 -7.98 6.57 21.21
C LYS A 153 -7.44 7.74 22.05
N ASP A 154 -8.10 8.89 21.97
CA ASP A 154 -7.76 10.13 22.66
C ASP A 154 -8.97 10.75 23.38
N GLY A 155 -10.09 10.02 23.47
CA GLY A 155 -11.36 10.48 24.02
C GLY A 155 -12.07 11.55 23.17
N GLY A 156 -11.60 11.80 21.96
CA GLY A 156 -12.11 12.89 21.13
C GLY A 156 -13.34 12.53 20.28
N ILE A 157 -13.45 11.28 19.81
CA ILE A 157 -14.62 10.83 19.04
C ILE A 157 -15.06 9.46 19.53
N PHE A 158 -16.24 9.41 20.15
CA PHE A 158 -16.91 8.16 20.50
C PHE A 158 -17.94 7.83 19.44
N LYS A 159 -17.82 6.65 18.81
CA LYS A 159 -18.73 6.13 17.80
C LYS A 159 -19.62 5.05 18.40
N LYS A 160 -20.90 5.35 18.60
CA LYS A 160 -21.93 4.37 18.99
C LYS A 160 -22.59 3.79 17.75
N ILE A 161 -22.49 2.48 17.55
CA ILE A 161 -23.12 1.81 16.41
C ILE A 161 -24.61 1.63 16.70
N VAL A 162 -25.47 2.13 15.80
CA VAL A 162 -26.93 2.01 15.88
C VAL A 162 -27.45 0.94 14.92
N VAL A 163 -26.90 0.91 13.70
CA VAL A 163 -27.15 -0.13 12.71
C VAL A 163 -25.81 -0.62 12.19
N GLU A 164 -25.57 -1.92 12.29
CA GLU A 164 -24.36 -2.53 11.75
C GLU A 164 -24.35 -2.46 10.23
N GLY A 165 -23.19 -2.16 9.66
CA GLY A 165 -23.01 -2.18 8.21
C GLY A 165 -22.69 -3.57 7.67
N GLU A 166 -22.87 -3.71 6.37
CA GLU A 166 -22.58 -4.91 5.60
C GLU A 166 -21.08 -5.00 5.24
N LYS A 167 -20.62 -6.24 5.01
CA LYS A 167 -19.24 -6.56 4.59
C LYS A 167 -18.18 -6.15 5.63
N TRP A 168 -16.92 -6.30 5.26
CA TRP A 168 -15.76 -6.07 6.13
C TRP A 168 -14.91 -4.86 5.71
N GLU A 169 -15.15 -4.30 4.53
CA GLU A 169 -14.35 -3.21 3.96
C GLU A 169 -14.82 -1.85 4.49
N ASN A 170 -13.86 -0.95 4.66
CA ASN A 170 -14.09 0.44 5.02
C ASN A 170 -13.48 1.39 3.97
N PRO A 171 -14.03 2.60 3.80
CA PRO A 171 -13.46 3.65 2.96
C PRO A 171 -12.03 4.04 3.33
N LYS A 172 -11.23 4.38 2.31
CA LYS A 172 -9.86 4.89 2.39
C LYS A 172 -9.80 6.39 2.06
N ASP A 173 -8.65 7.01 2.26
CA ASP A 173 -8.42 8.45 2.07
C ASP A 173 -8.86 9.00 0.71
N LEU A 174 -8.62 8.25 -0.37
CA LEU A 174 -8.96 8.71 -1.71
C LEU A 174 -10.42 8.42 -2.08
N ASP A 175 -11.10 7.54 -1.34
CA ASP A 175 -12.45 7.09 -1.69
C ASP A 175 -13.44 8.25 -1.61
N GLU A 176 -14.42 8.22 -2.51
CA GLU A 176 -15.52 9.17 -2.52
C GLU A 176 -16.72 8.53 -1.81
N VAL A 177 -16.99 8.98 -0.59
CA VAL A 177 -18.07 8.43 0.25
C VAL A 177 -19.36 9.19 -0.01
N PHE A 178 -20.48 8.47 -0.01
CA PHE A 178 -21.83 9.03 0.00
C PHE A 178 -22.43 8.82 1.39
N VAL A 179 -22.70 9.90 2.10
CA VAL A 179 -23.19 9.87 3.49
C VAL A 179 -24.45 10.69 3.68
N LYS A 180 -25.20 10.35 4.72
CA LYS A 180 -26.25 11.20 5.30
C LYS A 180 -25.89 11.52 6.73
N TYR A 181 -26.18 12.73 7.18
CA TYR A 181 -25.93 13.08 8.57
C TYR A 181 -26.90 14.11 9.11
N GLU A 182 -27.03 14.10 10.43
CA GLU A 182 -27.73 15.12 11.21
C GLU A 182 -26.87 15.48 12.42
N VAL A 183 -26.66 16.77 12.66
CA VAL A 183 -25.79 17.32 13.70
C VAL A 183 -26.62 18.11 14.68
N GLN A 184 -26.44 17.82 15.96
CA GLN A 184 -27.06 18.50 17.09
C GLN A 184 -25.99 18.83 18.14
N LEU A 185 -26.25 19.84 18.96
CA LEU A 185 -25.48 20.12 20.18
C LEU A 185 -25.91 19.14 21.30
N GLU A 186 -25.11 19.03 22.38
CA GLU A 186 -25.47 18.19 23.55
C GLU A 186 -26.84 18.53 24.17
N ASN A 187 -27.29 19.78 24.04
CA ASN A 187 -28.60 20.23 24.53
C ASN A 187 -29.75 19.95 23.54
N GLY A 188 -29.50 19.23 22.44
CA GLY A 188 -30.48 18.90 21.40
C GLY A 188 -30.72 20.00 20.36
N THR A 189 -29.98 21.12 20.42
CA THR A 189 -30.13 22.19 19.43
C THR A 189 -29.65 21.70 18.05
N PHE A 190 -30.51 21.79 17.05
CA PHE A 190 -30.18 21.45 15.67
C PHE A 190 -29.10 22.36 15.09
N VAL A 191 -28.12 21.78 14.40
CA VAL A 191 -27.00 22.49 13.76
C VAL A 191 -27.03 22.33 12.25
N ALA A 192 -27.08 21.11 11.74
CA ALA A 192 -27.02 20.87 10.29
C ALA A 192 -27.59 19.49 9.94
N LYS A 193 -28.05 19.33 8.70
CA LYS A 193 -28.49 18.05 8.15
C LYS A 193 -28.15 17.95 6.68
N SER A 194 -27.83 16.74 6.22
CA SER A 194 -27.76 16.39 4.81
C SER A 194 -28.41 15.03 4.59
N ASP A 195 -29.36 14.96 3.66
CA ASP A 195 -29.99 13.71 3.22
C ASP A 195 -29.17 12.95 2.17
N GLY A 196 -28.00 13.48 1.80
CA GLY A 196 -27.06 12.85 0.89
C GLY A 196 -25.99 13.82 0.40
N VAL A 197 -24.72 13.56 0.71
CA VAL A 197 -23.57 14.31 0.19
C VAL A 197 -22.44 13.37 -0.18
N GLU A 198 -21.77 13.66 -1.29
CA GLU A 198 -20.53 12.99 -1.69
C GLU A 198 -19.32 13.85 -1.33
N PHE A 199 -18.28 13.24 -0.75
CA PHE A 199 -17.00 13.91 -0.52
C PHE A 199 -15.84 12.91 -0.54
N THR A 200 -14.64 13.38 -0.86
CA THR A 200 -13.41 12.59 -0.76
C THR A 200 -12.93 12.55 0.68
N VAL A 201 -12.69 11.35 1.23
CA VAL A 201 -12.40 11.15 2.65
C VAL A 201 -11.25 12.03 3.17
N GLN A 202 -10.15 12.16 2.42
CA GLN A 202 -8.99 12.98 2.82
C GLN A 202 -9.27 14.49 2.84
N GLU A 203 -10.19 14.96 2.00
CA GLU A 203 -10.59 16.37 1.94
C GLU A 203 -11.53 16.69 3.11
N GLY A 204 -12.27 15.68 3.55
CA GLY A 204 -13.23 15.78 4.63
C GLY A 204 -14.47 16.57 4.23
N HIS A 205 -15.43 16.63 5.15
CA HIS A 205 -16.66 17.38 4.95
C HIS A 205 -17.22 17.80 6.30
N PHE A 206 -17.77 19.02 6.37
CA PHE A 206 -18.38 19.64 7.54
C PHE A 206 -17.44 19.84 8.76
N CYS A 207 -16.91 18.78 9.35
CA CYS A 207 -15.90 18.82 10.43
C CYS A 207 -14.96 17.60 10.35
N PRO A 208 -13.77 17.64 11.00
CA PRO A 208 -12.80 16.55 10.98
C PRO A 208 -13.35 15.19 11.41
N ALA A 209 -14.36 15.16 12.27
CA ALA A 209 -14.93 13.92 12.78
C ALA A 209 -15.59 13.05 11.70
N LEU A 210 -16.22 13.63 10.68
CA LEU A 210 -16.89 12.85 9.64
C LEU A 210 -15.89 11.99 8.87
N ALA A 211 -14.78 12.59 8.41
CA ALA A 211 -13.73 11.89 7.69
C ALA A 211 -13.10 10.75 8.52
N LYS A 212 -12.88 11.00 9.82
CA LYS A 212 -12.36 9.98 10.74
C LYS A 212 -13.36 8.85 10.97
N ALA A 213 -14.63 9.18 11.15
CA ALA A 213 -15.68 8.20 11.40
C ALA A 213 -15.89 7.27 10.20
N VAL A 214 -16.04 7.81 8.99
CA VAL A 214 -16.32 6.99 7.79
C VAL A 214 -15.24 5.94 7.51
N LYS A 215 -13.97 6.21 7.83
CA LYS A 215 -12.87 5.22 7.72
C LYS A 215 -13.02 4.00 8.64
N THR A 216 -13.86 4.11 9.66
CA THR A 216 -14.16 3.03 10.60
C THR A 216 -15.53 2.41 10.37
N MET A 217 -16.29 2.94 9.41
CA MET A 217 -17.66 2.53 9.12
C MET A 217 -17.71 1.58 7.93
N LYS A 218 -18.64 0.63 8.01
CA LYS A 218 -19.01 -0.29 6.94
C LYS A 218 -20.14 0.26 6.09
N LYS A 219 -20.35 -0.33 4.91
CA LYS A 219 -21.43 0.06 4.01
C LYS A 219 -22.80 -0.13 4.69
N GLY A 220 -23.63 0.89 4.70
CA GLY A 220 -24.94 0.88 5.37
C GLY A 220 -24.89 1.10 6.89
N GLU A 221 -23.69 1.22 7.49
CA GLU A 221 -23.56 1.45 8.93
C GLU A 221 -24.15 2.80 9.32
N LYS A 222 -24.96 2.81 10.38
CA LYS A 222 -25.51 4.02 10.98
C LYS A 222 -24.99 4.15 12.41
N VAL A 223 -24.45 5.31 12.74
CA VAL A 223 -23.80 5.59 14.02
C VAL A 223 -24.26 6.90 14.61
N VAL A 224 -24.12 7.01 15.93
CA VAL A 224 -24.18 8.29 16.66
C VAL A 224 -22.78 8.58 17.16
N LEU A 225 -22.22 9.71 16.74
CA LEU A 225 -20.92 10.19 17.16
C LEU A 225 -21.09 11.21 18.29
N THR A 226 -20.34 11.05 19.37
CA THR A 226 -20.09 12.11 20.34
C THR A 226 -18.72 12.70 20.03
N VAL A 227 -18.69 13.95 19.57
CA VAL A 227 -17.51 14.60 18.99
C VAL A 227 -17.07 15.75 19.87
N LYS A 228 -15.91 15.61 20.50
CA LYS A 228 -15.28 16.68 21.29
C LYS A 228 -14.81 17.84 20.40
N PRO A 229 -14.63 19.05 20.95
CA PRO A 229 -14.41 20.26 20.17
C PRO A 229 -13.27 20.20 19.17
N GLN A 230 -12.15 19.53 19.50
CA GLN A 230 -10.98 19.38 18.64
C GLN A 230 -11.26 18.67 17.31
N TYR A 231 -12.32 17.86 17.24
CA TYR A 231 -12.76 17.19 16.01
C TYR A 231 -14.06 17.77 15.44
N GLY A 232 -14.63 18.78 16.10
CA GLY A 232 -15.73 19.61 15.65
C GLY A 232 -15.24 20.93 15.08
N PHE A 233 -15.49 22.03 15.79
CA PHE A 233 -15.15 23.39 15.39
C PHE A 233 -14.19 24.12 16.37
N GLY A 234 -13.68 23.41 17.37
CA GLY A 234 -12.67 23.90 18.31
C GLY A 234 -13.08 25.17 19.07
N GLU A 235 -12.08 25.98 19.41
CA GLU A 235 -12.25 27.26 20.11
C GLU A 235 -12.98 28.32 19.28
N SER A 236 -12.92 28.21 17.96
CA SER A 236 -13.55 29.18 17.06
C SER A 236 -15.07 29.00 16.95
N GLY A 237 -15.57 27.78 17.16
CA GLY A 237 -16.97 27.46 16.87
C GLY A 237 -17.32 27.64 15.39
N LYS A 238 -18.62 27.76 15.10
CA LYS A 238 -19.16 28.02 13.75
C LYS A 238 -20.28 29.04 13.84
N SER A 239 -20.21 30.10 13.03
CA SER A 239 -21.33 31.06 12.90
C SER A 239 -22.52 30.42 12.17
N ALA A 240 -23.73 30.88 12.47
CA ALA A 240 -24.92 30.44 11.75
C ALA A 240 -24.83 30.77 10.25
N SER A 241 -25.38 29.89 9.42
CA SER A 241 -25.49 30.04 7.96
C SER A 241 -26.96 29.89 7.54
N ALA A 242 -27.28 30.24 6.29
CA ALA A 242 -28.65 30.10 5.76
C ALA A 242 -29.24 28.70 5.96
N ASP A 243 -28.40 27.66 5.88
CA ASP A 243 -28.80 26.25 5.94
C ASP A 243 -28.37 25.54 7.24
N GLY A 244 -27.97 26.27 8.28
CA GLY A 244 -27.49 25.65 9.53
C GLY A 244 -27.31 26.58 10.73
N GLY A 245 -27.50 26.03 11.92
CA GLY A 245 -27.34 26.70 13.20
C GLY A 245 -25.88 27.00 13.57
N ALA A 246 -25.71 27.92 14.52
CA ALA A 246 -24.40 28.23 15.08
C ALA A 246 -23.90 27.11 16.00
N VAL A 247 -22.58 26.89 16.02
CA VAL A 247 -21.89 26.04 17.00
C VAL A 247 -21.08 26.94 17.93
N PRO A 248 -21.37 26.95 19.24
CA PRO A 248 -20.57 27.72 20.19
C PRO A 248 -19.09 27.27 20.21
N PRO A 249 -18.16 28.18 20.54
CA PRO A 249 -16.80 27.83 20.93
C PRO A 249 -16.75 26.66 21.91
N ASN A 250 -15.87 25.70 21.67
CA ASN A 250 -15.65 24.54 22.53
C ASN A 250 -16.88 23.65 22.77
N ALA A 251 -17.87 23.67 21.87
CA ALA A 251 -19.03 22.80 21.97
C ALA A 251 -18.73 21.35 21.52
N THR A 252 -19.25 20.38 22.27
CA THR A 252 -19.35 18.98 21.83
C THR A 252 -20.54 18.85 20.86
N LEU A 253 -20.39 18.01 19.84
CA LEU A 253 -21.46 17.69 18.89
C LEU A 253 -21.95 16.25 19.06
N GLN A 254 -23.24 16.05 18.84
CA GLN A 254 -23.83 14.76 18.56
C GLN A 254 -24.16 14.66 17.08
N ILE A 255 -23.59 13.67 16.39
CA ILE A 255 -23.77 13.51 14.94
C ILE A 255 -24.36 12.13 14.66
N THR A 256 -25.58 12.08 14.16
CA THR A 256 -26.10 10.86 13.52
C THR A 256 -25.52 10.78 12.12
N LEU A 257 -24.79 9.72 11.78
CA LEU A 257 -24.11 9.54 10.50
C LEU A 257 -24.45 8.17 9.90
N GLU A 258 -24.81 8.14 8.62
CA GLU A 258 -25.07 6.94 7.83
C GLU A 258 -24.08 6.91 6.66
N LEU A 259 -23.26 5.85 6.57
CA LEU A 259 -22.40 5.61 5.41
C LEU A 259 -23.17 4.78 4.40
N VAL A 260 -23.74 5.42 3.37
CA VAL A 260 -24.64 4.73 2.41
C VAL A 260 -23.84 3.86 1.44
N SER A 261 -22.80 4.42 0.84
CA SER A 261 -21.92 3.76 -0.12
C SER A 261 -20.64 4.57 -0.31
N TRP A 262 -19.69 4.04 -1.07
CA TRP A 262 -18.55 4.80 -1.57
C TRP A 262 -18.12 4.26 -2.93
N LYS A 263 -17.36 5.08 -3.66
CA LYS A 263 -16.66 4.70 -4.88
C LYS A 263 -15.18 4.56 -4.54
N THR A 264 -14.62 3.39 -4.79
CA THR A 264 -13.21 3.11 -4.50
C THR A 264 -12.33 3.92 -5.44
N VAL A 265 -11.42 4.72 -4.89
CA VAL A 265 -10.44 5.50 -5.65
C VAL A 265 -9.05 5.06 -5.24
N SER A 266 -8.22 4.79 -6.24
CA SER A 266 -6.87 4.28 -6.03
C SER A 266 -5.88 5.03 -6.91
N SER A 267 -4.68 5.20 -6.38
CA SER A 267 -3.54 5.64 -7.17
C SER A 267 -2.95 4.45 -7.92
N VAL A 268 -2.84 4.55 -9.24
CA VAL A 268 -2.21 3.53 -10.09
C VAL A 268 -0.69 3.69 -10.11
N THR A 269 -0.19 4.91 -9.92
CA THR A 269 1.24 5.24 -9.89
C THR A 269 1.66 5.76 -8.51
N ASP A 270 2.92 5.58 -8.14
CA ASP A 270 3.43 6.03 -6.83
C ASP A 270 3.39 7.55 -6.66
N ASP A 271 3.52 8.29 -7.76
CA ASP A 271 3.48 9.75 -7.81
C ASP A 271 2.05 10.34 -7.84
N LYS A 272 1.02 9.49 -7.76
CA LYS A 272 -0.40 9.88 -7.77
C LYS A 272 -0.86 10.63 -9.02
N LYS A 273 -0.14 10.49 -10.13
CA LYS A 273 -0.48 11.13 -11.41
C LYS A 273 -1.44 10.32 -12.28
N VAL A 274 -1.67 9.06 -11.94
CA VAL A 274 -2.72 8.24 -12.55
C VAL A 274 -3.67 7.78 -11.45
N ILE A 275 -4.88 8.32 -11.47
CA ILE A 275 -5.92 8.01 -10.48
C ILE A 275 -7.00 7.16 -11.16
N LYS A 276 -7.39 6.07 -10.50
CA LYS A 276 -8.48 5.18 -10.93
C LYS A 276 -9.61 5.22 -9.92
N LYS A 277 -10.81 5.60 -10.37
CA LYS A 277 -12.07 5.57 -9.62
C LYS A 277 -12.96 4.46 -10.16
N ILE A 278 -13.27 3.47 -9.34
CA ILE A 278 -14.13 2.35 -9.72
C ILE A 278 -15.59 2.83 -9.71
N VAL A 279 -16.26 2.69 -10.84
CA VAL A 279 -17.70 2.97 -11.02
C VAL A 279 -18.52 1.68 -10.86
N LYS A 280 -18.01 0.57 -11.39
CA LYS A 280 -18.58 -0.75 -11.25
C LYS A 280 -17.48 -1.74 -10.90
N GLU A 281 -17.65 -2.46 -9.81
CA GLU A 281 -16.75 -3.53 -9.40
C GLU A 281 -16.70 -4.65 -10.44
N GLY A 282 -15.50 -5.15 -10.72
CA GLY A 282 -15.31 -6.34 -11.55
C GLY A 282 -15.46 -7.64 -10.78
N GLU A 283 -15.59 -8.74 -11.51
CA GLU A 283 -15.68 -10.09 -10.99
C GLU A 283 -14.30 -10.76 -10.83
N GLY A 284 -14.20 -11.67 -9.88
CA GLY A 284 -12.99 -12.46 -9.63
C GLY A 284 -11.87 -11.68 -8.92
N TYR A 285 -10.73 -12.37 -8.79
CA TYR A 285 -9.53 -11.85 -8.13
C TYR A 285 -8.39 -11.57 -9.11
N GLU A 286 -8.47 -12.12 -10.32
CA GLU A 286 -7.42 -11.99 -11.32
C GLU A 286 -7.42 -10.62 -11.99
N LYS A 287 -6.22 -10.22 -12.40
CA LYS A 287 -5.95 -8.99 -13.14
C LYS A 287 -4.97 -9.29 -14.28
N PRO A 288 -4.97 -8.49 -15.36
CA PRO A 288 -3.96 -8.59 -16.42
C PRO A 288 -2.53 -8.45 -15.85
N ASN A 289 -1.60 -9.24 -16.36
CA ASN A 289 -0.14 -9.09 -16.16
C ASN A 289 0.54 -8.54 -17.42
N ASP A 290 1.84 -8.27 -17.35
CA ASP A 290 2.65 -7.78 -18.47
C ASP A 290 2.55 -8.72 -19.68
N GLY A 291 2.02 -8.22 -20.80
CA GLY A 291 1.81 -8.98 -22.03
C GLY A 291 0.46 -9.69 -22.13
N SER A 292 -0.46 -9.44 -21.20
CA SER A 292 -1.85 -9.88 -21.35
C SER A 292 -2.50 -9.28 -22.59
N VAL A 293 -3.32 -10.07 -23.27
CA VAL A 293 -4.23 -9.57 -24.29
C VAL A 293 -5.51 -9.13 -23.60
N VAL A 294 -5.85 -7.85 -23.68
CA VAL A 294 -7.01 -7.26 -23.00
C VAL A 294 -8.04 -6.79 -24.02
N GLN A 295 -9.33 -6.98 -23.72
CA GLN A 295 -10.44 -6.51 -24.53
C GLN A 295 -11.30 -5.56 -23.69
N LEU A 296 -11.52 -4.35 -24.20
CA LEU A 296 -12.18 -3.29 -23.45
C LEU A 296 -13.06 -2.39 -24.32
N LYS A 297 -13.93 -1.65 -23.66
CA LYS A 297 -14.58 -0.46 -24.21
C LYS A 297 -13.98 0.77 -23.54
N LEU A 298 -13.74 1.83 -24.29
CA LEU A 298 -13.17 3.05 -23.74
C LEU A 298 -13.68 4.32 -24.43
N ILE A 299 -13.80 5.37 -23.62
CA ILE A 299 -14.10 6.73 -24.06
C ILE A 299 -13.06 7.66 -23.43
N GLY A 300 -12.22 8.29 -24.27
CA GLY A 300 -11.25 9.31 -23.85
C GLY A 300 -11.81 10.72 -24.01
N LYS A 301 -11.72 11.53 -22.95
CA LYS A 301 -12.23 12.89 -22.84
C LYS A 301 -11.16 13.86 -22.34
N LEU A 302 -11.18 15.09 -22.82
CA LEU A 302 -10.43 16.21 -22.24
C LEU A 302 -11.08 16.66 -20.92
N GLN A 303 -10.40 17.54 -20.17
CA GLN A 303 -10.93 18.07 -18.92
C GLN A 303 -12.24 18.87 -19.10
N ASP A 304 -12.43 19.49 -20.27
CA ASP A 304 -13.66 20.21 -20.62
C ASP A 304 -14.82 19.29 -21.04
N GLY A 305 -14.60 17.96 -21.05
CA GLY A 305 -15.59 16.96 -21.44
C GLY A 305 -15.56 16.59 -22.93
N THR A 306 -14.75 17.26 -23.77
CA THR A 306 -14.63 16.96 -25.20
C THR A 306 -14.14 15.53 -25.41
N VAL A 307 -14.93 14.69 -26.08
CA VAL A 307 -14.55 13.32 -26.43
C VAL A 307 -13.58 13.34 -27.61
N PHE A 308 -12.37 12.82 -27.42
CA PHE A 308 -11.35 12.73 -28.48
C PHE A 308 -11.17 11.31 -29.00
N LEU A 309 -11.62 10.30 -28.26
CA LEU A 309 -11.45 8.88 -28.58
C LEU A 309 -12.65 8.06 -28.09
N LYS A 310 -13.15 7.16 -28.91
CA LYS A 310 -14.15 6.15 -28.52
C LYS A 310 -13.82 4.84 -29.23
N LYS A 311 -13.54 3.77 -28.49
CA LYS A 311 -13.16 2.47 -29.04
C LYS A 311 -13.86 1.33 -28.30
N GLY A 312 -14.17 0.24 -28.99
CA GLY A 312 -14.79 -0.94 -28.39
C GLY A 312 -16.31 -0.85 -28.15
N HIS A 313 -16.96 0.22 -28.62
CA HIS A 313 -18.41 0.44 -28.48
C HIS A 313 -19.20 0.14 -29.76
N GLU A 314 -18.54 -0.29 -30.82
CA GLU A 314 -19.17 -0.68 -32.08
C GLU A 314 -19.67 -2.13 -31.97
N ASP A 315 -20.80 -2.43 -32.63
CA ASP A 315 -21.45 -3.73 -32.52
C ASP A 315 -20.49 -4.87 -32.91
N GLY A 316 -20.16 -5.72 -31.94
CA GLY A 316 -19.33 -6.91 -32.13
C GLY A 316 -17.82 -6.67 -32.16
N GLN A 317 -17.32 -5.43 -32.05
CA GLN A 317 -15.88 -5.14 -32.10
C GLN A 317 -15.38 -4.47 -30.81
N LEU A 318 -14.76 -5.26 -29.94
CA LEU A 318 -14.05 -4.75 -28.76
C LEU A 318 -12.68 -4.18 -29.15
N PHE A 319 -12.21 -3.19 -28.40
CA PHE A 319 -10.84 -2.72 -28.56
C PHE A 319 -9.90 -3.68 -27.86
N GLU A 320 -8.97 -4.25 -28.63
CA GLU A 320 -7.97 -5.18 -28.14
C GLU A 320 -6.58 -4.55 -28.20
N PHE A 321 -5.83 -4.68 -27.11
CA PHE A 321 -4.40 -4.38 -27.10
C PHE A 321 -3.66 -5.35 -26.19
N LYS A 322 -2.32 -5.35 -26.28
CA LYS A 322 -1.46 -6.15 -25.41
C LYS A 322 -0.73 -5.25 -24.40
N THR A 323 -0.86 -5.56 -23.12
CA THR A 323 -0.27 -4.75 -22.02
C THR A 323 1.25 -4.78 -22.06
N ASP A 324 1.90 -3.72 -21.57
CA ASP A 324 3.36 -3.50 -21.65
C ASP A 324 3.91 -3.59 -23.10
N GLU A 325 3.09 -3.27 -24.11
CA GLU A 325 3.54 -3.18 -25.51
C GLU A 325 3.51 -1.77 -26.10
N GLU A 326 3.22 -0.76 -25.27
CA GLU A 326 3.14 0.67 -25.66
C GLU A 326 2.22 0.87 -26.88
N GLN A 327 1.13 0.09 -26.94
CA GLN A 327 0.07 0.20 -27.94
C GLN A 327 -0.94 1.29 -27.57
N VAL A 328 -0.98 1.65 -26.29
CA VAL A 328 -1.77 2.75 -25.72
C VAL A 328 -0.87 3.65 -24.87
N ILE A 329 -1.42 4.77 -24.37
CA ILE A 329 -0.72 5.64 -23.42
C ILE A 329 -0.39 4.90 -22.13
N ASP A 330 0.76 5.20 -21.52
CA ASP A 330 1.32 4.49 -20.36
C ASP A 330 0.34 4.44 -19.18
N GLY A 331 -0.35 5.55 -18.90
CA GLY A 331 -1.33 5.62 -17.82
C GLY A 331 -2.54 4.70 -18.03
N LEU A 332 -2.98 4.51 -19.28
CA LEU A 332 -4.07 3.59 -19.61
C LEU A 332 -3.61 2.14 -19.48
N ASP A 333 -2.43 1.81 -19.98
CA ASP A 333 -1.83 0.47 -19.90
C ASP A 333 -1.72 0.02 -18.43
N ARG A 334 -1.09 0.86 -17.59
CA ARG A 334 -0.93 0.62 -16.16
C ARG A 334 -2.27 0.53 -15.43
N ALA A 335 -3.22 1.41 -15.75
CA ALA A 335 -4.52 1.39 -15.11
C ALA A 335 -5.27 0.08 -15.41
N VAL A 336 -5.28 -0.37 -16.67
CA VAL A 336 -5.94 -1.62 -17.07
C VAL A 336 -5.35 -2.84 -16.35
N MET A 337 -4.03 -2.88 -16.10
CA MET A 337 -3.41 -3.95 -15.31
C MET A 337 -3.87 -3.99 -13.85
N THR A 338 -4.47 -2.92 -13.32
CA THR A 338 -5.06 -2.91 -11.97
C THR A 338 -6.53 -3.31 -11.94
N MET A 339 -7.17 -3.46 -13.10
CA MET A 339 -8.62 -3.71 -13.23
C MET A 339 -8.95 -5.21 -13.20
N LYS A 340 -10.14 -5.52 -12.71
CA LYS A 340 -10.75 -6.85 -12.77
C LYS A 340 -11.63 -7.00 -14.01
N LYS A 341 -11.92 -8.25 -14.39
CA LYS A 341 -12.86 -8.54 -15.48
C LYS A 341 -14.23 -7.94 -15.17
N GLY A 342 -14.86 -7.27 -16.13
CA GLY A 342 -16.14 -6.58 -15.97
C GLY A 342 -16.11 -5.26 -15.17
N GLU A 343 -14.94 -4.82 -14.70
CA GLU A 343 -14.77 -3.55 -13.98
C GLU A 343 -15.00 -2.36 -14.92
N VAL A 344 -15.75 -1.37 -14.45
CA VAL A 344 -15.88 -0.06 -15.10
C VAL A 344 -15.22 0.98 -14.22
N ALA A 345 -14.27 1.73 -14.77
CA ALA A 345 -13.53 2.73 -14.03
C ALA A 345 -13.41 4.05 -14.80
N LEU A 346 -13.37 5.15 -14.05
CA LEU A 346 -12.95 6.46 -14.51
C LEU A 346 -11.48 6.67 -14.16
N LEU A 347 -10.67 7.00 -15.15
CA LEU A 347 -9.25 7.26 -15.00
C LEU A 347 -8.98 8.75 -15.19
N THR A 348 -8.18 9.34 -14.32
CA THR A 348 -7.58 10.66 -14.51
C THR A 348 -6.08 10.47 -14.72
N ILE A 349 -5.60 10.82 -15.91
CA ILE A 349 -4.23 10.54 -16.36
C ILE A 349 -3.52 11.86 -16.62
N ALA A 350 -2.50 12.17 -15.82
CA ALA A 350 -1.67 13.35 -16.01
C ALA A 350 -0.85 13.27 -17.31
N PRO A 351 -0.38 14.40 -17.86
CA PRO A 351 0.24 14.44 -19.18
C PRO A 351 1.47 13.56 -19.35
N GLU A 352 2.25 13.35 -18.29
CA GLU A 352 3.46 12.53 -18.29
C GLU A 352 3.18 11.05 -18.56
N TYR A 353 1.97 10.59 -18.25
CA TYR A 353 1.49 9.24 -18.52
C TYR A 353 0.52 9.19 -19.71
N ALA A 354 0.33 10.32 -20.40
CA ALA A 354 -0.55 10.47 -21.56
C ALA A 354 0.26 10.80 -22.84
N PHE A 355 -0.05 11.90 -23.51
CA PHE A 355 0.62 12.33 -24.75
C PHE A 355 1.79 13.32 -24.51
N GLY A 356 2.08 13.67 -23.26
CA GLY A 356 3.21 14.53 -22.90
C GLY A 356 3.16 15.91 -23.54
N THR A 357 4.32 16.41 -23.97
CA THR A 357 4.51 17.77 -24.52
C THR A 357 4.13 17.89 -26.00
N SER A 358 3.57 16.86 -26.61
CA SER A 358 3.26 16.83 -28.04
C SER A 358 1.76 16.82 -28.26
N GLU A 359 1.33 17.53 -29.31
CA GLU A 359 -0.03 17.44 -29.80
C GLU A 359 -0.28 16.02 -30.34
N SER A 360 -1.48 15.49 -30.11
CA SER A 360 -1.88 14.18 -30.59
C SER A 360 -3.22 14.24 -31.33
N LYS A 361 -3.20 13.92 -32.63
CA LYS A 361 -4.43 13.81 -33.43
C LYS A 361 -5.09 12.46 -33.12
N GLN A 362 -6.31 12.51 -32.59
CA GLN A 362 -7.12 11.34 -32.28
C GLN A 362 -8.33 11.27 -33.22
N ASP A 363 -9.04 10.15 -33.18
CA ASP A 363 -10.11 9.83 -34.15
C ASP A 363 -11.21 10.90 -34.20
N LEU A 364 -11.52 11.54 -33.07
CA LEU A 364 -12.63 12.50 -32.95
C LEU A 364 -12.19 13.95 -32.71
N SER A 365 -11.00 14.16 -32.14
CA SER A 365 -10.49 15.50 -31.83
C SER A 365 -8.97 15.51 -31.68
N VAL A 366 -8.39 16.69 -31.54
CA VAL A 366 -6.98 16.88 -31.26
C VAL A 366 -6.79 17.03 -29.75
N VAL A 367 -5.82 16.31 -29.20
CA VAL A 367 -5.40 16.45 -27.81
C VAL A 367 -4.22 17.42 -27.75
N PRO A 368 -4.36 18.58 -27.08
CA PRO A 368 -3.28 19.54 -26.94
C PRO A 368 -2.10 18.99 -26.12
N PRO A 369 -0.88 19.54 -26.30
CA PRO A 369 0.25 19.30 -25.42
C PRO A 369 -0.10 19.51 -23.94
N ASN A 370 0.49 18.70 -23.06
CA ASN A 370 0.38 18.80 -21.61
C ASN A 370 -1.07 18.68 -21.08
N SER A 371 -1.95 17.98 -21.80
CA SER A 371 -3.34 17.77 -21.37
C SER A 371 -3.46 16.62 -20.38
N THR A 372 -4.18 16.86 -19.28
CA THR A 372 -4.67 15.77 -18.39
C THR A 372 -5.91 15.16 -19.03
N LEU A 373 -5.98 13.84 -19.08
CA LEU A 373 -7.03 13.11 -19.78
C LEU A 373 -7.93 12.37 -18.81
N HIS A 374 -9.21 12.28 -19.17
CA HIS A 374 -10.19 11.45 -18.49
C HIS A 374 -10.57 10.27 -19.38
N TYR A 375 -10.47 9.04 -18.87
CA TYR A 375 -10.93 7.85 -19.58
C TYR A 375 -12.03 7.17 -18.80
N GLU A 376 -13.11 6.82 -19.49
CA GLU A 376 -14.07 5.83 -19.03
C GLU A 376 -13.68 4.50 -19.66
N VAL A 377 -13.41 3.48 -18.85
CA VAL A 377 -12.89 2.18 -19.31
C VAL A 377 -13.73 1.05 -18.73
N GLU A 378 -14.18 0.14 -19.58
CA GLU A 378 -14.80 -1.14 -19.21
C GLU A 378 -13.85 -2.26 -19.63
N LEU A 379 -13.22 -2.96 -18.67
CA LEU A 379 -12.42 -4.13 -18.97
C LEU A 379 -13.35 -5.34 -19.18
N VAL A 380 -13.64 -5.70 -20.43
CA VAL A 380 -14.61 -6.75 -20.74
C VAL A 380 -14.03 -8.15 -20.48
N SER A 381 -12.81 -8.40 -20.98
CA SER A 381 -12.12 -9.68 -20.81
C SER A 381 -10.60 -9.50 -20.93
N PHE A 382 -9.84 -10.49 -20.47
CA PHE A 382 -8.41 -10.56 -20.73
C PHE A 382 -7.92 -12.01 -20.72
N VAL A 383 -6.79 -12.22 -21.40
CA VAL A 383 -6.02 -13.46 -21.39
C VAL A 383 -4.62 -13.13 -20.89
N LYS A 384 -4.23 -13.67 -19.73
CA LYS A 384 -2.92 -13.42 -19.13
C LYS A 384 -1.79 -13.98 -20.00
N GLU A 385 -0.65 -13.31 -20.02
CA GLU A 385 0.58 -13.92 -20.53
C GLU A 385 0.98 -15.02 -19.53
N LYS A 386 1.27 -16.23 -20.03
CA LYS A 386 1.74 -17.32 -19.18
C LYS A 386 3.03 -16.88 -18.48
N GLU A 387 3.14 -17.18 -17.19
CA GLU A 387 4.33 -16.89 -16.42
C GLU A 387 5.37 -18.00 -16.60
N SER A 388 6.63 -17.69 -16.29
CA SER A 388 7.73 -18.64 -16.53
C SER A 388 7.59 -19.94 -15.71
N TRP A 389 6.90 -19.94 -14.58
CA TRP A 389 6.67 -21.16 -13.78
C TRP A 389 5.51 -22.02 -14.32
N ASP A 390 4.59 -21.43 -15.09
CA ASP A 390 3.45 -22.14 -15.71
C ASP A 390 3.82 -22.78 -17.07
N MET A 391 5.06 -22.58 -17.53
CA MET A 391 5.58 -23.08 -18.79
C MET A 391 6.48 -24.29 -18.60
N ASN A 392 6.34 -25.30 -19.47
CA ASN A 392 7.35 -26.35 -19.59
C ASN A 392 8.63 -25.83 -20.30
N THR A 393 9.68 -26.65 -20.34
CA THR A 393 10.99 -26.28 -20.91
C THR A 393 10.90 -25.90 -22.40
N GLN A 394 10.11 -26.63 -23.18
CA GLN A 394 9.91 -26.37 -24.60
C GLN A 394 9.12 -25.06 -24.83
N GLU A 395 8.05 -24.83 -24.08
CA GLU A 395 7.26 -23.60 -24.13
C GLU A 395 8.12 -22.37 -23.77
N LYS A 396 9.04 -22.49 -22.81
CA LYS A 396 9.99 -21.41 -22.47
C LYS A 396 10.90 -21.06 -23.64
N ILE A 397 11.44 -22.07 -24.33
CA ILE A 397 12.33 -21.88 -25.49
C ILE A 397 11.56 -21.21 -26.63
N GLU A 398 10.33 -21.66 -26.90
CA GLU A 398 9.46 -21.08 -27.93
C GLU A 398 9.07 -19.63 -27.60
N ALA A 399 8.69 -19.36 -26.34
CA ALA A 399 8.38 -18.01 -25.86
C ALA A 399 9.58 -17.07 -25.99
N ALA A 400 10.78 -17.52 -25.60
CA ALA A 400 12.02 -16.77 -25.78
C ALA A 400 12.32 -16.50 -27.26
N GLY A 401 12.14 -17.50 -28.13
CA GLY A 401 12.28 -17.37 -29.58
C GLY A 401 11.35 -16.30 -30.16
N LYS A 402 10.06 -16.33 -29.78
CA LYS A 402 9.06 -15.34 -30.19
C LYS A 402 9.44 -13.92 -29.74
N LYS A 403 9.80 -13.73 -28.47
CA LYS A 403 10.24 -12.42 -27.95
C LYS A 403 11.49 -11.88 -28.65
N LYS A 404 12.44 -12.76 -28.99
CA LYS A 404 13.62 -12.37 -29.79
C LYS A 404 13.20 -11.85 -31.17
N GLU A 405 12.26 -12.50 -31.86
CA GLU A 405 11.78 -12.02 -33.16
C GLU A 405 10.98 -10.71 -33.06
N GLU A 406 10.15 -10.53 -32.02
CA GLU A 406 9.51 -9.24 -31.71
C GLU A 406 10.56 -8.13 -31.53
N GLY A 407 11.64 -8.41 -30.79
CA GLY A 407 12.79 -7.52 -30.63
C GLY A 407 13.46 -7.18 -31.97
N ASN A 408 13.62 -8.16 -32.87
CA ASN A 408 14.21 -7.96 -34.19
C ASN A 408 13.38 -7.00 -35.06
N VAL A 409 12.05 -7.12 -35.03
CA VAL A 409 11.15 -6.21 -35.75
C VAL A 409 11.30 -4.78 -35.21
N LEU A 410 11.32 -4.62 -33.89
CA LEU A 410 11.48 -3.31 -33.25
C LEU A 410 12.86 -2.70 -33.52
N PHE A 411 13.91 -3.51 -33.54
CA PHE A 411 15.26 -3.07 -33.88
C PHE A 411 15.33 -2.52 -35.30
N LYS A 412 14.72 -3.23 -36.27
CA LYS A 412 14.61 -2.76 -37.66
C LYS A 412 13.80 -1.48 -37.79
N ALA A 413 12.80 -1.27 -36.93
CA ALA A 413 12.02 -0.04 -36.85
C ALA A 413 12.74 1.11 -36.12
N GLY A 414 13.99 0.93 -35.67
CA GLY A 414 14.76 1.94 -34.95
C GLY A 414 14.32 2.17 -33.49
N LYS A 415 13.42 1.33 -32.96
CA LYS A 415 12.89 1.43 -31.59
C LYS A 415 13.77 0.68 -30.61
N TYR A 416 15.01 1.13 -30.43
CA TYR A 416 16.05 0.39 -29.70
C TYR A 416 15.74 0.12 -28.23
N VAL A 417 15.10 1.06 -27.51
CA VAL A 417 14.69 0.85 -26.11
C VAL A 417 13.68 -0.30 -26.01
N ARG A 418 12.70 -0.35 -26.92
CA ARG A 418 11.68 -1.41 -26.93
C ARG A 418 12.29 -2.74 -27.36
N ALA A 419 13.16 -2.74 -28.37
CA ALA A 419 13.85 -3.94 -28.82
C ALA A 419 14.67 -4.56 -27.66
N SER A 420 15.41 -3.72 -26.94
CA SER A 420 16.18 -4.08 -25.74
C SER A 420 15.32 -4.81 -24.70
N LYS A 421 14.17 -4.22 -24.30
CA LYS A 421 13.22 -4.86 -23.36
C LYS A 421 12.76 -6.25 -23.83
N ARG A 422 12.49 -6.43 -25.13
CA ARG A 422 12.07 -7.74 -25.68
C ARG A 422 13.18 -8.79 -25.58
N TYR A 423 14.42 -8.41 -25.87
CA TYR A 423 15.56 -9.32 -25.72
C TYR A 423 15.82 -9.68 -24.25
N GLU A 424 15.68 -8.72 -23.33
CA GLU A 424 15.78 -8.98 -21.89
C GLU A 424 14.69 -9.98 -21.43
N LYS A 425 13.42 -9.78 -21.85
CA LYS A 425 12.32 -10.71 -21.57
C LYS A 425 12.57 -12.09 -22.17
N ALA A 426 13.12 -12.16 -23.39
CA ALA A 426 13.49 -13.42 -24.03
C ALA A 426 14.55 -14.20 -23.22
N VAL A 427 15.59 -13.53 -22.71
CA VAL A 427 16.63 -14.17 -21.89
C VAL A 427 16.06 -14.67 -20.57
N LYS A 428 15.16 -13.92 -19.92
CA LYS A 428 14.54 -14.31 -18.64
C LYS A 428 13.81 -15.66 -18.73
N PHE A 429 13.10 -15.93 -19.82
CA PHE A 429 12.39 -17.22 -20.00
C PHE A 429 13.32 -18.44 -19.96
N VAL A 430 14.57 -18.28 -20.38
CA VAL A 430 15.54 -19.38 -20.50
C VAL A 430 16.74 -19.22 -19.56
N GLU A 431 16.71 -18.25 -18.63
CA GLU A 431 17.85 -17.94 -17.76
C GLU A 431 18.25 -19.15 -16.89
N TYR A 432 17.28 -19.74 -16.21
CA TYR A 432 17.46 -20.94 -15.38
C TYR A 432 17.17 -22.20 -16.20
N ASP A 433 18.22 -22.93 -16.57
CA ASP A 433 18.16 -24.12 -17.42
C ASP A 433 18.48 -25.43 -16.67
N THR A 434 18.35 -25.43 -15.34
CA THR A 434 18.64 -26.61 -14.50
C THR A 434 17.78 -27.81 -14.85
N SER A 435 16.51 -27.59 -15.21
CA SER A 435 15.56 -28.62 -15.60
C SER A 435 15.63 -29.01 -17.09
N PHE A 436 16.53 -28.40 -17.87
CA PHE A 436 16.59 -28.60 -19.32
C PHE A 436 17.45 -29.81 -19.66
N SER A 437 17.03 -30.58 -20.66
CA SER A 437 17.86 -31.61 -21.29
C SER A 437 19.06 -31.00 -22.00
N ASP A 438 20.06 -31.82 -22.35
CA ASP A 438 21.27 -31.33 -23.01
C ASP A 438 20.99 -30.66 -24.36
N GLU A 439 19.98 -31.11 -25.09
CA GLU A 439 19.58 -30.50 -26.36
C GLU A 439 18.88 -29.15 -26.15
N GLU A 440 17.97 -29.09 -25.18
CA GLU A 440 17.31 -27.84 -24.78
C GLU A 440 18.30 -26.81 -24.23
N LYS A 441 19.34 -27.25 -23.51
CA LYS A 441 20.43 -26.38 -23.05
C LYS A 441 21.21 -25.77 -24.21
N LYS A 442 21.44 -26.52 -25.30
CA LYS A 442 22.07 -25.96 -26.51
C LYS A 442 21.18 -24.91 -27.15
N GLN A 443 19.88 -25.17 -27.27
CA GLN A 443 18.91 -24.20 -27.82
C GLN A 443 18.81 -22.94 -26.95
N SER A 444 18.69 -23.11 -25.64
CA SER A 444 18.72 -22.03 -24.65
C SER A 444 20.00 -21.21 -24.75
N LYS A 445 21.18 -21.85 -24.80
CA LYS A 445 22.47 -21.18 -24.98
C LYS A 445 22.51 -20.36 -26.27
N ALA A 446 22.06 -20.92 -27.39
CA ALA A 446 22.00 -20.20 -28.66
C ALA A 446 21.07 -18.96 -28.58
N LEU A 447 19.91 -19.09 -27.93
CA LEU A 447 18.99 -17.98 -27.69
C LEU A 447 19.59 -16.91 -26.77
N LYS A 448 20.24 -17.30 -25.66
CA LYS A 448 20.95 -16.40 -24.74
C LYS A 448 22.01 -15.59 -25.49
N VAL A 449 22.84 -16.26 -26.30
CA VAL A 449 23.88 -15.59 -27.10
C VAL A 449 23.26 -14.61 -28.09
N ALA A 450 22.25 -15.03 -28.85
CA ALA A 450 21.61 -14.17 -29.85
C ALA A 450 20.93 -12.95 -29.22
N CYS A 451 20.17 -13.13 -28.14
CA CYS A 451 19.45 -12.05 -27.46
C CYS A 451 20.42 -11.06 -26.81
N ASN A 452 21.43 -11.53 -26.06
CA ASN A 452 22.40 -10.62 -25.41
C ASN A 452 23.23 -9.86 -26.46
N LEU A 453 23.59 -10.48 -27.57
CA LEU A 453 24.25 -9.78 -28.68
C LEU A 453 23.34 -8.70 -29.25
N ASN A 454 22.10 -9.03 -29.60
CA ASN A 454 21.17 -8.06 -30.18
C ASN A 454 20.84 -6.92 -29.21
N ASP A 455 20.71 -7.23 -27.92
CA ASP A 455 20.53 -6.23 -26.88
C ASP A 455 21.78 -5.34 -26.74
N ALA A 456 22.99 -5.89 -26.76
CA ALA A 456 24.22 -5.10 -26.78
C ALA A 456 24.26 -4.14 -27.98
N ALA A 457 23.76 -4.56 -29.16
CA ALA A 457 23.61 -3.66 -30.30
C ALA A 457 22.59 -2.54 -30.04
N CYS A 458 21.50 -2.82 -29.33
CA CYS A 458 20.56 -1.79 -28.87
C CYS A 458 21.24 -0.80 -27.92
N LYS A 459 21.94 -1.29 -26.89
CA LYS A 459 22.63 -0.45 -25.91
C LYS A 459 23.70 0.44 -26.56
N LEU A 460 24.45 -0.07 -27.54
CA LEU A 460 25.38 0.73 -28.36
C LEU A 460 24.68 1.87 -29.11
N LYS A 461 23.51 1.61 -29.71
CA LYS A 461 22.70 2.65 -30.40
C LYS A 461 22.14 3.69 -29.42
N LEU A 462 21.84 3.27 -28.19
CA LEU A 462 21.37 4.12 -27.10
C LEU A 462 22.50 4.85 -26.36
N LYS A 463 23.76 4.61 -26.73
CA LYS A 463 24.96 5.14 -26.05
C LYS A 463 25.12 4.67 -24.58
N ASP A 464 24.45 3.57 -24.21
CA ASP A 464 24.67 2.90 -22.94
C ASP A 464 25.81 1.89 -23.08
N TYR A 465 27.03 2.43 -23.11
CA TYR A 465 28.23 1.64 -23.38
C TYR A 465 28.57 0.66 -22.25
N LYS A 466 28.26 1.00 -21.00
CA LYS A 466 28.47 0.10 -19.85
C LYS A 466 27.56 -1.12 -19.91
N ALA A 467 26.28 -0.94 -20.24
CA ALA A 467 25.38 -2.08 -20.41
C ALA A 467 25.79 -2.95 -21.61
N ALA A 468 26.20 -2.33 -22.74
CA ALA A 468 26.69 -3.05 -23.91
C ALA A 468 27.92 -3.92 -23.58
N GLU A 469 28.87 -3.39 -22.80
CA GLU A 469 30.06 -4.09 -22.34
C GLU A 469 29.68 -5.33 -21.51
N LYS A 470 28.84 -5.15 -20.48
CA LYS A 470 28.37 -6.24 -19.61
C LYS A 470 27.68 -7.36 -20.40
N LEU A 471 26.80 -7.01 -21.33
CA LEU A 471 26.10 -7.98 -22.17
C LEU A 471 27.05 -8.78 -23.06
N CYS A 472 28.05 -8.12 -23.66
CA CYS A 472 29.06 -8.80 -24.47
C CYS A 472 29.96 -9.70 -23.62
N SER A 473 30.35 -9.27 -22.42
CA SER A 473 31.10 -10.07 -21.46
C SER A 473 30.33 -11.35 -21.08
N LYS A 474 29.02 -11.25 -20.79
CA LYS A 474 28.14 -12.42 -20.55
C LYS A 474 28.13 -13.39 -21.75
N VAL A 475 28.15 -12.87 -22.99
CA VAL A 475 28.26 -13.73 -24.18
C VAL A 475 29.60 -14.43 -24.26
N LEU A 476 30.70 -13.75 -23.93
CA LEU A 476 32.06 -14.31 -24.00
C LEU A 476 32.35 -15.34 -22.91
N GLU A 477 31.66 -15.28 -21.77
CA GLU A 477 31.66 -16.36 -20.77
C GLU A 477 31.06 -17.65 -21.33
N MET A 478 30.04 -17.55 -22.17
CA MET A 478 29.38 -18.70 -22.81
C MET A 478 30.10 -19.17 -24.10
N ASP A 479 30.61 -18.22 -24.88
CA ASP A 479 31.29 -18.43 -26.16
C ASP A 479 32.46 -17.44 -26.29
N SER A 480 33.63 -17.85 -25.78
CA SER A 480 34.82 -17.01 -25.69
C SER A 480 35.45 -16.66 -27.04
N ARG A 481 34.99 -17.31 -28.12
CA ARG A 481 35.45 -17.10 -29.51
C ARG A 481 34.42 -16.30 -30.34
N ASN A 482 33.40 -15.71 -29.71
CA ASN A 482 32.37 -14.97 -30.41
C ASN A 482 32.90 -13.63 -30.96
N VAL A 483 33.21 -13.58 -32.25
CA VAL A 483 33.76 -12.38 -32.93
C VAL A 483 32.82 -11.17 -32.80
N LYS A 484 31.50 -11.37 -32.85
CA LYS A 484 30.52 -10.27 -32.72
C LYS A 484 30.52 -9.67 -31.32
N ALA A 485 30.67 -10.48 -30.27
CA ALA A 485 30.75 -10.00 -28.90
C ALA A 485 32.06 -9.22 -28.66
N LEU A 486 33.20 -9.76 -29.09
CA LEU A 486 34.50 -9.06 -29.00
C LEU A 486 34.45 -7.71 -29.73
N TYR A 487 33.92 -7.72 -30.96
CA TYR A 487 33.77 -6.50 -31.76
C TYR A 487 32.88 -5.45 -31.07
N ARG A 488 31.69 -5.83 -30.60
CA ARG A 488 30.75 -4.90 -29.94
C ARG A 488 31.26 -4.41 -28.59
N ARG A 489 31.96 -5.26 -27.83
CA ARG A 489 32.59 -4.87 -26.56
C ARG A 489 33.72 -3.89 -26.77
N ALA A 490 34.55 -4.11 -27.79
CA ALA A 490 35.57 -3.14 -28.19
C ALA A 490 34.96 -1.78 -28.58
N GLN A 491 33.84 -1.77 -29.31
CA GLN A 491 33.11 -0.53 -29.62
C GLN A 491 32.65 0.20 -28.35
N ALA A 492 32.18 -0.53 -27.34
CA ALA A 492 31.83 0.06 -26.04
C ALA A 492 33.06 0.63 -25.32
N TYR A 493 34.15 -0.14 -25.19
CA TYR A 493 35.41 0.31 -24.58
C TYR A 493 35.98 1.56 -25.26
N ILE A 494 35.92 1.64 -26.59
CA ILE A 494 36.34 2.81 -27.36
C ILE A 494 35.58 4.09 -26.98
N GLN A 495 34.31 3.96 -26.58
CA GLN A 495 33.48 5.10 -26.15
C GLN A 495 33.64 5.39 -24.65
N LEU A 496 33.98 4.39 -23.86
CA LEU A 496 34.34 4.52 -22.43
C LEU A 496 35.78 5.01 -22.21
N ALA A 497 36.57 5.13 -23.29
CA ALA A 497 37.99 5.46 -23.29
C ALA A 497 38.92 4.40 -22.69
N ASP A 498 38.45 3.15 -22.58
CA ASP A 498 39.24 1.98 -22.17
C ASP A 498 40.01 1.39 -23.36
N LEU A 499 40.94 2.17 -23.91
CA LEU A 499 41.56 1.88 -25.22
C LEU A 499 42.39 0.59 -25.23
N GLU A 500 43.02 0.23 -24.11
CA GLU A 500 43.82 -1.00 -23.99
C GLU A 500 42.93 -2.26 -24.07
N LEU A 501 41.79 -2.25 -23.38
CA LEU A 501 40.81 -3.33 -23.42
C LEU A 501 40.17 -3.45 -24.81
N ALA A 502 39.90 -2.32 -25.46
CA ALA A 502 39.45 -2.30 -26.85
C ALA A 502 40.48 -2.93 -27.80
N GLU A 503 41.77 -2.62 -27.64
CA GLU A 503 42.83 -3.22 -28.48
C GLU A 503 42.92 -4.73 -28.28
N PHE A 504 42.82 -5.18 -27.03
CA PHE A 504 42.82 -6.60 -26.70
C PHE A 504 41.68 -7.35 -27.41
N ASP A 505 40.45 -6.86 -27.30
CA ASP A 505 39.28 -7.50 -27.91
C ASP A 505 39.34 -7.50 -29.45
N ILE A 506 39.81 -6.41 -30.05
CA ILE A 506 39.96 -6.33 -31.52
C ILE A 506 41.03 -7.30 -32.03
N LYS A 507 42.18 -7.39 -31.35
CA LYS A 507 43.23 -8.36 -31.73
C LYS A 507 42.71 -9.78 -31.63
N LYS A 508 42.06 -10.12 -30.52
CA LYS A 508 41.45 -11.45 -30.33
C LYS A 508 40.40 -11.74 -31.40
N ALA A 509 39.60 -10.75 -31.80
CA ALA A 509 38.63 -10.91 -32.88
C ALA A 509 39.31 -11.18 -34.24
N LEU A 510 40.41 -10.48 -34.56
CA LEU A 510 41.19 -10.68 -35.79
C LEU A 510 42.01 -11.98 -35.78
N GLU A 511 42.40 -12.49 -34.62
CA GLU A 511 43.01 -13.82 -34.51
C GLU A 511 42.02 -14.92 -34.89
N ILE A 512 40.73 -14.74 -34.58
CA ILE A 512 39.68 -15.70 -34.88
C ILE A 512 39.18 -15.54 -36.32
N ASP A 513 38.97 -14.31 -36.78
CA ASP A 513 38.54 -13.98 -38.15
C ASP A 513 39.45 -12.89 -38.76
N PRO A 514 40.60 -13.28 -39.35
CA PRO A 514 41.57 -12.33 -39.89
C PRO A 514 41.06 -11.52 -41.08
N ASN A 515 39.95 -11.91 -41.71
CA ASN A 515 39.40 -11.24 -42.89
C ASN A 515 38.20 -10.35 -42.57
N ASN A 516 37.84 -10.22 -41.29
CA ASN A 516 36.72 -9.40 -40.88
C ASN A 516 36.93 -7.91 -41.20
N ARG A 517 36.19 -7.40 -42.18
CA ARG A 517 36.32 -6.01 -42.65
C ARG A 517 35.94 -5.01 -41.56
N ASP A 518 34.89 -5.28 -40.81
CA ASP A 518 34.35 -4.35 -39.81
C ASP A 518 35.32 -4.21 -38.64
N VAL A 519 35.86 -5.33 -38.14
CA VAL A 519 36.87 -5.33 -37.08
C VAL A 519 38.15 -4.61 -37.52
N LYS A 520 38.61 -4.81 -38.77
CA LYS A 520 39.76 -4.08 -39.32
C LYS A 520 39.52 -2.57 -39.39
N LEU A 521 38.31 -2.15 -39.74
CA LEU A 521 37.95 -0.73 -39.79
C LEU A 521 37.96 -0.13 -38.38
N GLU A 522 37.35 -0.81 -37.42
CA GLU A 522 37.32 -0.37 -36.02
C GLU A 522 38.73 -0.33 -35.41
N TYR A 523 39.63 -1.24 -35.80
CA TYR A 523 41.03 -1.18 -35.37
C TYR A 523 41.73 0.10 -35.82
N ARG A 524 41.44 0.59 -37.03
CA ARG A 524 41.98 1.87 -37.52
C ARG A 524 41.44 3.02 -36.69
N THR A 525 40.13 3.04 -36.44
CA THR A 525 39.48 4.04 -35.57
C THR A 525 40.10 4.06 -34.18
N LEU A 526 40.35 2.88 -33.59
CA LEU A 526 41.02 2.76 -32.29
C LEU A 526 42.43 3.35 -32.33
N LYS A 527 43.22 3.05 -33.35
CA LYS A 527 44.59 3.59 -33.50
C LYS A 527 44.61 5.10 -33.66
N GLU A 528 43.63 5.67 -34.35
CA GLU A 528 43.46 7.12 -34.44
C GLU A 528 43.15 7.72 -33.07
N LYS A 529 42.17 7.17 -32.35
CA LYS A 529 41.82 7.60 -30.98
C LYS A 529 42.98 7.49 -30.00
N MET A 530 43.77 6.41 -30.05
CA MET A 530 44.98 6.25 -29.23
C MET A 530 46.01 7.36 -29.50
N ARG A 531 46.24 7.71 -30.77
CA ARG A 531 47.16 8.81 -31.13
C ARG A 531 46.65 10.14 -30.61
N GLU A 532 45.35 10.41 -30.74
CA GLU A 532 44.75 11.63 -30.21
C GLU A 532 44.84 11.72 -28.69
N TYR A 533 44.55 10.61 -28.00
CA TYR A 533 44.66 10.50 -26.55
C TYR A 533 46.08 10.79 -26.09
N ASN A 534 47.08 10.09 -26.65
CA ASN A 534 48.49 10.29 -26.31
C ASN A 534 48.97 11.72 -26.60
N LYS A 535 48.48 12.33 -27.70
CA LYS A 535 48.80 13.74 -28.03
C LYS A 535 48.21 14.72 -27.02
N LYS A 536 46.98 14.47 -26.55
CA LYS A 536 46.33 15.29 -25.50
C LYS A 536 47.04 15.12 -24.16
N ASP A 537 47.38 13.89 -23.81
CA ASP A 537 48.04 13.54 -22.56
C ASP A 537 49.46 14.16 -22.49
N ALA A 538 50.24 14.03 -23.56
CA ALA A 538 51.54 14.68 -23.68
C ALA A 538 51.44 16.22 -23.57
N LYS A 539 50.41 16.83 -24.16
CA LYS A 539 50.14 18.28 -24.01
C LYS A 539 49.75 18.65 -22.58
N PHE A 540 48.90 17.84 -21.94
CA PHE A 540 48.43 18.07 -20.58
C PHE A 540 49.60 18.01 -19.59
N TYR A 541 50.39 16.94 -19.62
CA TYR A 541 51.60 16.81 -18.80
C TYR A 541 52.61 17.91 -19.12
N GLY A 542 52.86 18.21 -20.41
CA GLY A 542 53.76 19.31 -20.80
C GLY A 542 53.35 20.66 -20.21
N ASN A 543 52.06 20.98 -20.22
CA ASN A 543 51.54 22.20 -19.59
C ASN A 543 51.62 22.16 -18.06
N MET A 544 51.38 21.01 -17.44
CA MET A 544 51.48 20.83 -15.99
C MET A 544 52.92 20.99 -15.50
N PHE A 545 53.91 20.39 -16.18
CA PHE A 545 55.33 20.57 -15.90
C PHE A 545 55.77 22.03 -16.10
N ALA A 546 55.31 22.69 -17.16
CA ALA A 546 55.61 24.12 -17.38
C ALA A 546 55.02 25.01 -16.27
N LYS A 547 53.86 24.65 -15.71
CA LYS A 547 53.21 25.38 -14.60
C LYS A 547 53.90 25.11 -13.26
N MET A 548 54.31 23.87 -12.98
CA MET A 548 55.11 23.53 -11.79
C MET A 548 56.46 24.25 -11.81
N ASN A 549 57.15 24.30 -12.95
CA ASN A 549 58.41 25.04 -13.07
C ASN A 549 58.24 26.56 -12.89
N LYS A 550 57.05 27.11 -13.16
CA LYS A 550 56.72 28.52 -12.90
C LYS A 550 56.32 28.80 -11.44
N MET A 551 55.92 27.79 -10.67
CA MET A 551 55.55 27.96 -9.25
C MET A 551 56.76 27.99 -8.30
N GLY A 552 57.96 27.65 -8.78
CA GLY A 552 59.20 27.71 -7.99
C GLY A 552 59.22 26.75 -6.78
N PRO A 553 60.39 26.53 -6.16
CA PRO A 553 60.44 25.82 -4.88
C PRO A 553 59.77 26.69 -3.81
N LEU A 554 58.89 26.12 -2.99
CA LEU A 554 58.57 26.73 -1.70
C LEU A 554 59.88 26.80 -0.90
N ASP A 555 60.33 28.03 -0.68
CA ASP A 555 61.59 28.37 -0.03
C ASP A 555 61.60 27.79 1.40
N SER A 556 62.37 26.74 1.62
CA SER A 556 62.55 26.05 2.90
C SER A 556 63.66 26.68 3.76
N ASN A 557 63.89 27.98 3.60
CA ASN A 557 64.81 28.74 4.47
C ASN A 557 64.43 30.23 4.50
N LYS A 558 63.35 30.56 5.22
CA LYS A 558 63.35 31.77 6.03
C LYS A 558 63.38 31.34 7.48
N GLU A 559 64.50 31.60 8.13
CA GLU A 559 64.73 31.40 9.55
C GLU A 559 63.55 31.96 10.35
N VAL A 560 62.92 31.07 11.11
CA VAL A 560 62.01 31.44 12.20
C VAL A 560 62.88 31.90 13.36
N PRO A 561 62.74 33.15 13.87
CA PRO A 561 63.21 33.42 15.22
C PRO A 561 62.24 32.70 16.17
N MET A 562 62.72 31.65 16.83
CA MET A 562 62.08 31.16 18.04
C MET A 562 62.17 32.25 19.11
N SER A 563 61.10 33.00 19.29
CA SER A 563 60.76 33.61 20.57
C SER A 563 59.40 33.10 20.99
N VAL A 564 59.40 32.21 21.97
CA VAL A 564 58.24 31.87 22.78
C VAL A 564 57.91 33.11 23.60
N ASP A 565 56.72 33.69 23.42
CA ASP A 565 56.06 34.29 24.57
C ASP A 565 54.54 34.34 24.46
N SER A 566 53.98 34.18 25.64
CA SER A 566 52.62 33.91 26.05
C SER A 566 51.69 35.12 26.02
N LYS A 567 50.41 34.90 25.62
CA LYS A 567 49.15 35.38 26.26
C LYS A 567 48.01 35.65 25.28
N ALA A 568 46.82 35.34 25.81
CA ALA A 568 45.45 35.70 25.42
C ALA A 568 44.76 34.77 24.40
#